data_AF-A0A2T2QUX8-F1
#
_entry.id   AF-A0A2T2QUX8-F1
#
_cell.length_a   1.000
_cell.length_b   1.000
_cell.length_c   1.000
_cell.angle_alpha   90.00
_cell.angle_beta   90.00
_cell.angle_gamma   90.00
#
_symmetry.space_group_name_H-M   'P 1'
#
loop_
_entity.id
_entity.type
_entity.pdbx_description
1 polymer ?
#
loop_
_entity_poly.entity_id
_entity_poly.type
_entity_poly.pdbx_seq_one_letter_code
_entity_poly.pdbx_strand_id
1 'polypeptide(L)'
;MLNKLRVSRPQWQIIRLGLSVGLILAVLYLVQAGLTLIAVLLVLASKWQIIRGGPRLWIHNFWDNIVDIIFVLSIIALLEVYSGTNISLLQLGIVGLYLAWQILIKPHAGILGHSIQALLTMVLAISVIFLMKSPIGIAGMIILAWIVAAGGRPNSMAAGALAGILPILGRKGIISPGDAGDCGHGVHIWYHIL
;
A
#
# COMPACT_ATOMS: atom_id res chain seq x y z
N MET A 1 -4.94 -4.58 33.65
CA MET A 1 -4.25 -4.46 32.34
C MET A 1 -4.30 -5.72 31.46
N LEU A 2 -5.00 -6.81 31.86
CA LEU A 2 -5.05 -8.08 31.10
C LEU A 2 -6.48 -8.45 30.64
N ASN A 3 -7.29 -7.48 30.18
CA ASN A 3 -8.67 -7.77 29.75
C ASN A 3 -8.98 -7.41 28.29
N LYS A 4 -7.94 -7.39 27.44
CA LYS A 4 -8.11 -7.11 26.01
C LYS A 4 -7.50 -8.18 25.11
N LEU A 5 -7.33 -9.40 25.64
CA LEU A 5 -7.25 -10.59 24.80
C LEU A 5 -8.67 -10.89 24.31
N ARG A 6 -9.16 -10.05 23.39
CA ARG A 6 -10.32 -10.36 22.57
C ARG A 6 -10.00 -11.70 21.93
N VAL A 7 -10.69 -12.75 22.38
CA VAL A 7 -10.68 -14.07 21.74
C VAL A 7 -11.22 -13.88 20.33
N SER A 8 -10.32 -13.53 19.43
CA SER A 8 -10.49 -13.70 17.99
C SER A 8 -10.77 -15.18 17.79
N ARG A 9 -11.92 -15.52 17.20
CA ARG A 9 -12.28 -16.94 17.02
C ARG A 9 -11.16 -17.61 16.20
N PRO A 10 -10.45 -18.60 16.75
CA PRO A 10 -9.20 -19.12 16.18
C PRO A 10 -9.39 -19.64 14.74
N GLN A 11 -10.58 -20.15 14.42
CA GLN A 11 -10.97 -20.60 13.08
C GLN A 11 -10.78 -19.54 11.98
N TRP A 12 -11.06 -18.26 12.25
CA TRP A 12 -10.93 -17.20 11.24
C TRP A 12 -9.48 -16.79 11.00
N GLN A 13 -8.62 -16.95 12.01
CA GLN A 13 -7.19 -16.65 11.87
C GLN A 13 -6.51 -17.69 10.99
N ILE A 14 -6.87 -18.97 11.15
CA ILE A 14 -6.32 -20.07 10.35
C ILE A 14 -6.71 -19.92 8.88
N ILE A 15 -7.99 -19.62 8.58
CA ILE A 15 -8.46 -19.40 7.21
C ILE A 15 -7.73 -18.21 6.56
N ARG A 16 -7.58 -17.10 7.31
CA ARG A 16 -6.88 -15.92 6.82
C ARG A 16 -5.41 -16.20 6.53
N LEU A 17 -4.73 -16.91 7.41
CA LEU A 17 -3.34 -17.35 7.21
C LEU A 17 -3.21 -18.28 6.00
N GLY A 18 -4.08 -19.29 5.90
CA GLY A 18 -4.08 -20.23 4.78
C GLY A 18 -4.29 -19.54 3.44
N LEU A 19 -5.22 -18.58 3.36
CA LEU A 19 -5.45 -17.79 2.16
C LEU A 19 -4.23 -16.91 1.81
N SER A 20 -3.63 -16.25 2.79
CA SER A 20 -2.42 -15.44 2.57
C SER A 20 -1.25 -16.29 2.06
N VAL A 21 -0.99 -17.43 2.68
CA VAL A 21 0.07 -18.35 2.26
C VAL A 21 -0.23 -18.88 0.85
N GLY A 22 -1.46 -19.32 0.59
CA GLY A 22 -1.87 -19.83 -0.72
C GLY A 22 -1.71 -18.79 -1.83
N LEU A 23 -2.06 -17.53 -1.56
CA LEU A 23 -1.85 -16.43 -2.49
C LEU A 23 -0.38 -16.18 -2.78
N ILE A 24 0.48 -16.20 -1.75
CA ILE A 24 1.92 -15.97 -1.92
C ILE A 24 2.56 -17.09 -2.75
N LEU A 25 2.19 -18.34 -2.49
CA LEU A 25 2.66 -19.49 -3.27
C LEU A 25 2.17 -19.42 -4.72
N ALA A 26 0.91 -19.02 -4.93
CA ALA A 26 0.38 -18.80 -6.29
C ALA A 26 1.18 -17.72 -7.02
N VAL A 27 1.45 -16.57 -6.37
CA VAL A 27 2.28 -15.50 -6.95
C VAL A 27 3.67 -16.01 -7.34
N LEU A 28 4.35 -16.75 -6.46
CA LEU A 28 5.66 -17.33 -6.78
C LEU A 28 5.60 -18.23 -8.01
N TYR A 29 4.60 -19.11 -8.08
CA TYR A 29 4.41 -20.03 -9.20
C TYR A 29 4.12 -19.28 -10.51
N LEU A 30 3.24 -18.28 -10.48
CA LEU A 30 2.89 -17.49 -11.67
C LEU A 30 4.10 -16.68 -12.19
N VAL A 31 4.90 -16.11 -11.29
CA VAL A 31 6.12 -15.37 -11.69
C VAL A 31 7.18 -16.32 -12.27
N GLN A 32 7.35 -17.50 -11.68
CA GLN A 32 8.22 -18.56 -12.23
C GLN A 32 7.79 -19.00 -13.64
N ALA A 33 6.49 -19.04 -13.90
CA ALA A 33 5.94 -19.36 -15.23
C ALA A 33 6.05 -18.20 -16.24
N GLY A 34 6.62 -17.04 -15.85
CA GLY A 34 6.69 -15.85 -16.71
C GLY A 34 5.35 -15.10 -16.85
N LEU A 35 4.34 -15.45 -16.06
CA LEU A 35 3.00 -14.85 -16.08
C LEU A 35 2.87 -13.71 -15.06
N THR A 36 3.85 -12.80 -15.02
CA THR A 36 3.93 -11.70 -14.03
C THR A 36 2.67 -10.84 -14.01
N LEU A 37 2.09 -10.54 -15.17
CA LEU A 37 0.88 -9.72 -15.27
C LEU A 37 -0.32 -10.40 -14.58
N ILE A 38 -0.44 -11.72 -14.72
CA ILE A 38 -1.51 -12.49 -14.06
C ILE A 38 -1.27 -12.52 -12.55
N ALA A 39 -0.02 -12.61 -12.10
CA ALA A 39 0.31 -12.53 -10.68
C ALA A 39 -0.10 -11.18 -10.08
N VAL A 40 0.17 -10.08 -10.80
CA VAL A 40 -0.27 -8.73 -10.40
C VAL A 40 -1.80 -8.65 -10.30
N LEU A 41 -2.51 -9.12 -11.33
CA LEU A 41 -3.99 -9.12 -11.33
C LEU A 41 -4.55 -9.98 -10.20
N LEU A 42 -3.94 -11.13 -9.91
CA LEU A 42 -4.34 -12.02 -8.82
C LEU A 42 -4.22 -11.34 -7.45
N VAL A 43 -3.12 -10.62 -7.21
CA VAL A 43 -2.93 -9.86 -5.97
C VAL A 43 -3.94 -8.73 -5.84
N LEU A 44 -4.16 -7.97 -6.92
CA LEU A 44 -5.15 -6.89 -6.92
C LEU A 44 -6.57 -7.44 -6.71
N ALA A 45 -6.90 -8.57 -7.33
CA ALA A 45 -8.17 -9.25 -7.13
C ALA A 45 -8.34 -9.75 -5.69
N SER A 46 -7.28 -10.24 -5.05
CA SER A 46 -7.34 -10.63 -3.63
C SER A 46 -7.60 -9.44 -2.70
N LYS A 47 -7.28 -8.22 -3.12
CA LYS A 47 -7.60 -6.98 -2.40
C LYS A 47 -9.02 -6.48 -2.68
N TRP A 48 -9.94 -7.38 -3.04
CA TRP A 48 -11.36 -7.11 -3.29
C TRP A 48 -12.07 -6.23 -2.24
N GLN A 49 -11.51 -6.12 -1.03
CA GLN A 49 -11.93 -5.21 0.02
C GLN A 49 -11.97 -3.72 -0.41
N ILE A 50 -11.16 -3.31 -1.38
CA ILE A 50 -11.18 -1.93 -1.92
C ILE A 50 -12.55 -1.60 -2.52
N ILE A 51 -13.20 -2.59 -3.15
CA ILE A 51 -14.48 -2.43 -3.86
C ILE A 51 -15.68 -2.60 -2.91
N ARG A 52 -15.45 -3.10 -1.68
CA ARG A 52 -16.48 -3.34 -0.68
C ARG A 52 -16.88 -2.02 0.00
N GLY A 53 -18.17 -1.63 -0.08
CA GLY A 53 -18.69 -0.43 0.60
C GLY A 53 -19.31 0.64 -0.31
N GLY A 54 -19.41 0.40 -1.61
CA GLY A 54 -20.06 1.30 -2.57
C GLY A 54 -19.13 2.40 -3.12
N PRO A 55 -19.43 2.99 -4.30
CA PRO A 55 -18.49 3.82 -5.07
C PRO A 55 -17.91 5.01 -4.32
N ARG A 56 -18.68 5.60 -3.40
CA ARG A 56 -18.26 6.75 -2.59
C ARG A 56 -17.14 6.41 -1.59
N LEU A 57 -17.06 5.17 -1.12
CA LEU A 57 -16.04 4.73 -0.14
C LEU A 57 -14.80 4.13 -0.81
N TRP A 58 -14.82 3.87 -2.12
CA TRP A 58 -13.69 3.27 -2.84
C TRP A 58 -12.41 4.08 -2.71
N ILE A 59 -12.52 5.41 -2.79
CA ILE A 59 -11.34 6.28 -2.68
C ILE A 59 -10.69 6.13 -1.30
N HIS A 60 -11.50 6.09 -0.23
CA HIS A 60 -10.99 5.96 1.13
C HIS A 60 -10.32 4.60 1.32
N ASN A 61 -11.01 3.52 0.93
CA ASN A 61 -10.47 2.17 1.04
C ASN A 61 -9.20 1.98 0.19
N PHE A 62 -9.09 2.67 -0.95
CA PHE A 62 -7.91 2.66 -1.79
C PHE A 62 -6.71 3.31 -1.09
N TRP A 63 -6.89 4.50 -0.51
CA TRP A 63 -5.85 5.20 0.24
C TRP A 63 -5.35 4.39 1.44
N ASP A 64 -6.25 3.70 2.14
CA ASP A 64 -5.89 2.86 3.29
C ASP A 64 -5.07 1.62 2.88
N ASN A 65 -5.17 1.21 1.60
CA ASN A 65 -4.53 -0.01 1.09
C ASN A 65 -3.34 0.27 0.15
N ILE A 66 -3.04 1.53 -0.15
CA ILE A 66 -2.07 1.88 -1.19
C ILE A 66 -0.65 1.43 -0.85
N VAL A 67 -0.25 1.59 0.42
CA VAL A 67 1.08 1.19 0.92
C VAL A 67 1.25 -0.33 0.77
N ASP A 68 0.23 -1.11 1.15
CA ASP A 68 0.24 -2.57 1.00
C ASP A 68 0.23 -3.00 -0.48
N ILE A 69 -0.44 -2.26 -1.37
CA ILE A 69 -0.38 -2.54 -2.82
C ILE A 69 1.05 -2.35 -3.34
N ILE A 70 1.68 -1.22 -3.03
CA ILE A 70 3.02 -0.90 -3.55
C ILE A 70 4.08 -1.83 -3.01
N PHE A 71 3.98 -2.19 -1.72
CA PHE A 71 4.86 -3.17 -1.11
C PHE A 71 4.78 -4.51 -1.87
N VAL A 72 3.57 -5.03 -2.10
CA VAL A 72 3.42 -6.33 -2.77
C VAL A 72 3.81 -6.27 -4.25
N LEU A 73 3.52 -5.18 -4.96
CA LEU A 73 3.99 -5.02 -6.33
C LEU A 73 5.52 -4.97 -6.40
N SER A 74 6.17 -4.34 -5.42
CA SER A 74 7.63 -4.34 -5.30
C SER A 74 8.18 -5.76 -5.11
N ILE A 75 7.52 -6.56 -4.27
CA ILE A 75 7.85 -7.97 -4.07
C ILE A 75 7.73 -8.77 -5.37
N ILE A 76 6.63 -8.60 -6.13
CA ILE A 76 6.44 -9.29 -7.41
C ILE A 76 7.54 -8.93 -8.41
N ALA A 77 7.87 -7.64 -8.51
CA ALA A 77 8.93 -7.17 -9.39
C ALA A 77 10.30 -7.72 -8.99
N LEU A 78 10.61 -7.82 -7.69
CA LEU A 78 11.83 -8.49 -7.21
C LEU A 78 11.83 -9.98 -7.57
N LEU A 79 10.71 -10.68 -7.40
CA LEU A 79 10.61 -12.09 -7.79
C LEU A 79 10.84 -12.28 -9.30
N GLU A 80 10.36 -11.35 -10.13
CA GLU A 80 10.58 -11.35 -11.58
C GLU A 80 12.05 -11.10 -11.93
N VAL A 81 12.70 -10.12 -11.30
CA VAL A 81 14.13 -9.83 -11.52
C VAL A 81 15.01 -11.04 -11.21
N TYR A 82 14.67 -11.78 -10.16
CA TYR A 82 15.41 -12.98 -9.74
C TYR A 82 14.79 -14.29 -10.24
N SER A 83 13.86 -14.22 -11.21
CA SER A 83 13.30 -15.40 -11.85
C SER A 83 14.34 -16.11 -12.70
N GLY A 84 14.31 -17.45 -12.67
CA GLY A 84 15.28 -18.30 -13.33
C GLY A 84 14.80 -19.75 -13.34
N THR A 85 15.62 -20.66 -13.88
CA THR A 85 15.25 -22.08 -14.06
C THR A 85 15.02 -22.84 -12.75
N ASN A 86 15.58 -22.36 -11.63
CA ASN A 86 15.42 -22.96 -10.31
C ASN A 86 15.02 -21.90 -9.28
N ILE A 87 14.31 -22.33 -8.24
CA ILE A 87 13.98 -21.45 -7.10
C ILE A 87 15.27 -21.13 -6.34
N SER A 88 15.65 -19.85 -6.33
CA SER A 88 16.85 -19.40 -5.63
C SER A 88 16.58 -19.13 -4.14
N LEU A 89 17.63 -19.21 -3.31
CA LEU A 89 17.53 -18.86 -1.88
C LEU A 89 17.02 -17.42 -1.67
N LEU A 90 17.37 -16.52 -2.59
CA LEU A 90 16.93 -15.12 -2.54
C LEU A 90 15.43 -14.99 -2.82
N GLN A 91 14.86 -15.78 -3.75
CA GLN A 91 13.40 -15.84 -3.95
C GLN A 91 12.67 -16.37 -2.71
N LEU A 92 13.21 -17.38 -2.04
CA LEU A 92 12.65 -17.87 -0.77
C LEU A 92 12.71 -16.79 0.30
N GLY A 93 13.79 -16.01 0.36
CA GLY A 93 13.91 -14.84 1.23
C GLY A 93 12.86 -13.77 0.95
N ILE A 94 12.61 -13.45 -0.33
CA ILE A 94 11.58 -12.49 -0.75
C ILE A 94 10.17 -12.98 -0.37
N VAL A 95 9.88 -14.26 -0.57
CA VAL A 95 8.62 -14.89 -0.16
C VAL A 95 8.46 -14.86 1.35
N GLY A 96 9.53 -15.15 2.10
CA GLY A 96 9.56 -15.04 3.56
C GLY A 96 9.30 -13.61 4.03
N LEU A 97 9.87 -12.61 3.36
CA LEU A 97 9.60 -11.20 3.62
C LEU A 97 8.14 -10.84 3.36
N TYR A 98 7.54 -11.37 2.29
CA TYR A 98 6.13 -11.15 1.99
C TYR A 98 5.20 -11.78 3.06
N LEU A 99 5.52 -12.99 3.51
CA LEU A 99 4.81 -13.63 4.64
C LEU A 99 4.94 -12.81 5.92
N ALA A 100 6.16 -12.38 6.26
CA ALA A 100 6.43 -11.56 7.43
C ALA A 100 5.67 -10.23 7.37
N TRP A 101 5.56 -9.62 6.19
CA TRP A 101 4.78 -8.40 6.00
C TRP A 101 3.29 -8.60 6.32
N GLN A 102 2.66 -9.66 5.78
CA GLN A 102 1.24 -9.91 6.01
C GLN A 102 0.92 -10.28 7.48
N ILE A 103 1.84 -10.93 8.19
CA ILE A 103 1.62 -11.45 9.55
C ILE A 103 2.05 -10.44 10.63
N LEU A 104 3.25 -9.88 10.50
CA LEU A 104 3.87 -9.07 11.55
C LEU A 104 3.58 -7.60 11.36
N ILE A 105 3.73 -7.07 10.15
CA ILE A 105 3.71 -5.62 9.93
C ILE A 105 2.28 -5.10 9.75
N LYS A 106 1.45 -5.81 8.98
CA LYS A 106 0.07 -5.41 8.67
C LYS A 106 -0.89 -5.23 9.87
N PRO A 107 -0.84 -5.99 10.98
CA PRO A 107 -1.78 -5.79 12.10
C PRO A 107 -1.55 -4.49 12.89
N HIS A 108 -0.46 -3.77 12.64
CA HIS A 108 -0.12 -2.55 13.39
C HIS A 108 -0.90 -1.34 12.88
N ALA A 109 -2.06 -1.07 13.48
CA ALA A 109 -2.91 0.09 13.17
C ALA A 109 -2.47 1.41 13.86
N GLY A 110 -1.31 1.44 14.52
CA GLY A 110 -0.79 2.65 15.19
C GLY A 110 -0.08 3.62 14.24
N ILE A 111 0.06 4.89 14.64
CA ILE A 111 0.77 5.93 13.86
C ILE A 111 2.20 5.46 13.50
N LEU A 112 2.94 4.91 14.48
CA LEU A 112 4.28 4.37 14.25
C LEU A 112 4.28 3.18 13.28
N GLY A 113 3.23 2.34 13.32
CA GLY A 113 3.09 1.20 12.41
C GLY A 113 2.94 1.65 10.96
N HIS A 114 2.09 2.64 10.70
CA HIS A 114 1.90 3.22 9.37
C HIS A 114 3.16 3.91 8.85
N SER A 115 3.89 4.63 9.71
CA SER A 115 5.15 5.27 9.32
C SER A 115 6.23 4.26 8.93
N ILE A 116 6.38 3.17 9.69
CA ILE A 116 7.34 2.10 9.38
C ILE A 116 6.95 1.38 8.10
N GLN A 117 5.65 1.11 7.91
CA GLN A 117 5.13 0.53 6.67
C GLN A 117 5.46 1.41 5.46
N ALA A 118 5.24 2.72 5.55
CA ALA A 118 5.56 3.66 4.48
C ALA A 118 7.07 3.69 4.18
N LEU A 119 7.91 3.75 5.22
CA LEU A 119 9.37 3.73 5.06
C LEU A 119 9.86 2.46 4.36
N LEU A 120 9.45 1.28 4.84
CA LEU A 120 9.85 0.00 4.26
C LEU A 120 9.38 -0.13 2.81
N THR A 121 8.16 0.32 2.53
CA THR A 121 7.60 0.32 1.18
C THR A 121 8.40 1.22 0.24
N MET A 122 8.80 2.41 0.70
CA MET A 122 9.58 3.34 -0.12
C MET A 122 10.98 2.79 -0.42
N VAL A 123 11.66 2.23 0.58
CA VAL A 123 12.99 1.61 0.40
C VAL A 123 12.93 0.47 -0.63
N LEU A 124 11.90 -0.39 -0.55
CA LEU A 124 11.73 -1.48 -1.50
C LEU A 124 11.37 -0.96 -2.90
N ALA A 125 10.43 -0.03 -3.02
CA ALA A 125 10.03 0.52 -4.31
C ALA A 125 11.20 1.18 -5.05
N ILE A 126 12.02 1.97 -4.35
CA ILE A 126 13.23 2.57 -4.93
C ILE A 126 14.20 1.47 -5.39
N SER A 127 14.42 0.45 -4.55
CA SER A 127 15.31 -0.67 -4.88
C SER A 127 14.86 -1.41 -6.15
N VAL A 128 13.55 -1.62 -6.32
CA VAL A 128 12.98 -2.24 -7.52
C VAL A 128 13.21 -1.39 -8.76
N ILE A 129 13.00 -0.07 -8.68
CA ILE A 129 13.17 0.84 -9.82
C ILE A 129 14.60 0.74 -10.40
N PHE A 130 15.62 0.54 -9.56
CA PHE A 130 17.01 0.38 -10.01
C PHE A 130 17.34 -1.01 -10.56
N LEU A 131 16.60 -2.05 -10.15
CA LEU A 131 16.88 -3.44 -10.54
C LEU A 131 16.04 -3.93 -11.72
N MET A 132 14.85 -3.34 -11.91
CA MET A 132 13.90 -3.78 -12.92
C MET A 132 14.35 -3.38 -14.33
N LYS A 133 14.20 -4.28 -15.29
CA LYS A 133 14.57 -4.04 -16.70
C LYS A 133 13.38 -3.62 -17.57
N SER A 134 12.15 -3.88 -17.11
CA SER A 134 10.93 -3.62 -17.88
C SER A 134 10.54 -2.14 -17.81
N PRO A 135 10.48 -1.41 -18.94
CA PRO A 135 10.11 0.01 -18.94
C PRO A 135 8.66 0.24 -18.48
N ILE A 136 7.76 -0.71 -18.78
CA ILE A 136 6.36 -0.66 -18.34
C ILE A 136 6.27 -0.81 -16.82
N GLY A 137 7.05 -1.74 -16.25
CA GLY A 137 7.10 -1.94 -14.80
C GLY A 137 7.65 -0.73 -14.06
N ILE A 138 8.72 -0.12 -14.59
CA ILE A 138 9.31 1.11 -14.05
C ILE A 138 8.30 2.26 -14.09
N ALA A 139 7.64 2.49 -15.22
CA ALA A 139 6.61 3.53 -15.35
C ALA A 139 5.47 3.34 -14.35
N GLY A 140 4.98 2.09 -14.19
CA GLY A 140 3.95 1.75 -13.21
C GLY A 140 4.38 2.04 -11.77
N MET A 141 5.59 1.64 -11.39
CA MET A 141 6.17 1.90 -10.06
C MET A 141 6.30 3.40 -9.77
N ILE A 142 6.78 4.18 -10.75
CA ILE A 142 6.90 5.63 -10.63
C ILE A 142 5.52 6.25 -10.42
N ILE A 143 4.52 5.91 -11.24
CA ILE A 143 3.16 6.44 -11.10
C ILE A 143 2.60 6.12 -9.71
N LEU A 144 2.77 4.90 -9.22
CA LEU A 144 2.32 4.52 -7.88
C LEU A 144 3.03 5.30 -6.76
N ALA A 145 4.34 5.53 -6.88
CA ALA A 145 5.09 6.36 -5.93
C ALA A 145 4.57 7.81 -5.93
N TRP A 146 4.26 8.37 -7.10
CA TRP A 146 3.63 9.69 -7.22
C TRP A 146 2.24 9.73 -6.59
N ILE A 147 1.43 8.68 -6.73
CA ILE A 147 0.09 8.62 -6.10
C ILE A 147 0.23 8.63 -4.58
N VAL A 148 1.20 7.92 -4.00
CA VAL A 148 1.47 7.99 -2.55
C VAL A 148 1.88 9.38 -2.12
N ALA A 149 2.79 10.02 -2.86
CA ALA A 149 3.22 11.39 -2.58
C ALA A 149 2.05 12.39 -2.68
N ALA A 150 1.19 12.24 -3.68
CA ALA A 150 -0.01 13.07 -3.87
C ALA A 150 -1.10 12.82 -2.82
N GLY A 151 -1.17 11.59 -2.28
CA GLY A 151 -2.04 11.23 -1.15
C GLY A 151 -1.65 11.88 0.17
N GLY A 152 -0.39 12.33 0.29
CA GLY A 152 0.05 13.29 1.29
C GLY A 152 -0.63 14.63 1.05
N ARG A 153 -1.88 14.75 1.52
CA ARG A 153 -2.80 15.89 1.38
C ARG A 153 -2.14 17.18 0.87
N PRO A 154 -2.40 17.59 -0.39
CA PRO A 154 -2.04 18.91 -0.87
C PRO A 154 -3.05 19.93 -0.33
N ASN A 155 -2.90 20.35 0.92
CA ASN A 155 -3.63 21.51 1.44
C ASN A 155 -2.75 22.57 2.09
N SER A 156 -1.41 22.50 1.91
CA SER A 156 -0.53 23.63 2.27
C SER A 156 0.68 23.81 1.35
N MET A 157 1.26 22.73 0.81
CA MET A 157 2.53 22.84 0.08
C MET A 157 2.38 23.01 -1.45
N ALA A 158 1.34 22.42 -2.07
CA ALA A 158 1.03 22.67 -3.48
C ALA A 158 0.53 24.11 -3.73
N ALA A 159 -0.15 24.70 -2.74
CA ALA A 159 -0.51 26.12 -2.76
C ALA A 159 0.75 27.02 -2.72
N GLY A 160 1.78 26.63 -1.96
CA GLY A 160 3.06 27.36 -1.91
C GLY A 160 3.89 27.24 -3.21
N ALA A 161 3.92 26.05 -3.82
CA ALA A 161 4.64 25.83 -5.08
C ALA A 161 3.99 26.55 -6.27
N LEU A 162 2.65 26.64 -6.30
CA LEU A 162 1.94 27.44 -7.30
C LEU A 162 1.97 28.95 -6.98
N ALA A 163 2.02 29.35 -5.71
CA ALA A 163 2.19 30.76 -5.31
C ALA A 163 3.58 31.32 -5.65
N GLY A 164 4.62 30.47 -5.70
CA GLY A 164 5.96 30.87 -6.14
C GLY A 164 6.09 31.16 -7.64
N ILE A 165 5.14 30.67 -8.46
CA ILE A 165 5.09 30.90 -9.92
C ILE A 165 4.14 32.06 -10.27
N LEU A 166 3.30 32.48 -9.32
CA LEU A 166 2.31 33.55 -9.46
C LEU A 166 2.72 34.98 -8.98
N PRO A 167 3.98 35.44 -8.93
CA PRO A 167 4.25 36.87 -8.70
C PRO A 167 4.00 37.76 -9.93
N ILE A 168 3.61 37.22 -11.10
CA ILE A 168 3.48 38.02 -12.34
C ILE A 168 2.05 38.51 -12.62
N LEU A 169 1.03 38.01 -11.90
CA LEU A 169 -0.34 38.51 -12.07
C LEU A 169 -0.86 39.06 -10.74
N GLY A 170 -0.59 40.34 -10.52
CA GLY A 170 -1.24 41.10 -9.48
C GLY A 170 -2.75 41.14 -9.70
N ARG A 171 -3.53 40.58 -8.76
CA ARG A 171 -4.83 41.16 -8.42
C ARG A 171 -5.28 40.78 -7.01
N LYS A 172 -5.73 41.83 -6.33
CA LYS A 172 -6.19 41.92 -4.95
C LYS A 172 -7.37 40.99 -4.66
N GLY A 173 -7.34 40.37 -3.48
CA GLY A 173 -8.47 40.37 -2.56
C GLY A 173 -9.32 39.11 -2.49
N ILE A 174 -9.66 38.80 -1.23
CA ILE A 174 -10.79 37.98 -0.75
C ILE A 174 -10.51 36.47 -0.70
N ILE A 175 -10.02 35.95 0.44
CA ILE A 175 -10.78 35.08 1.38
C ILE A 175 -10.17 35.24 2.79
N SER A 176 -11.00 35.54 3.79
CA SER A 176 -10.64 35.72 5.21
C SER A 176 -10.48 34.37 5.93
N PRO A 177 -9.49 34.18 6.83
CA PRO A 177 -9.29 32.94 7.56
C PRO A 177 -10.22 32.88 8.78
N GLY A 178 -11.32 32.14 8.70
CA GLY A 178 -12.35 32.16 9.74
C GLY A 178 -13.15 30.89 9.96
N ASP A 179 -12.74 29.71 9.47
CA ASP A 179 -13.48 28.45 9.68
C ASP A 179 -12.54 27.26 9.98
N ALA A 180 -11.51 27.50 10.80
CA ALA A 180 -10.64 26.45 11.34
C ALA A 180 -11.03 26.14 12.78
N GLY A 181 -12.21 25.57 12.98
CA GLY A 181 -12.67 25.11 14.28
C GLY A 181 -13.85 24.19 14.11
N ASP A 182 -13.71 22.97 14.60
CA ASP A 182 -14.79 21.99 14.82
C ASP A 182 -15.09 20.98 13.69
N CYS A 183 -14.19 20.00 13.55
CA CYS A 183 -14.52 18.68 12.99
C CYS A 183 -13.92 17.56 13.84
N GLY A 184 -13.85 17.78 15.16
CA GLY A 184 -13.39 16.77 16.10
C GLY A 184 -14.58 16.18 16.81
N HIS A 185 -15.29 15.21 16.21
CA HIS A 185 -16.09 14.16 16.87
C HIS A 185 -16.75 13.28 15.79
N GLY A 186 -16.14 12.14 15.47
CA GLY A 186 -16.72 11.20 14.50
C GLY A 186 -15.87 9.99 14.07
N VAL A 187 -14.67 9.80 14.63
CA VAL A 187 -13.74 8.75 14.15
C VAL A 187 -13.71 7.49 15.05
N HIS A 188 -14.71 7.28 15.90
CA HIS A 188 -14.68 6.20 16.89
C HIS A 188 -15.50 4.93 16.60
N ILE A 189 -16.09 4.74 15.41
CA ILE A 189 -17.05 3.62 15.19
C ILE A 189 -16.55 2.48 14.28
N TRP A 190 -15.41 2.57 13.58
CA TRP A 190 -15.03 1.54 12.59
C TRP A 190 -13.86 0.61 12.95
N TYR A 191 -13.58 0.38 14.25
CA TYR A 191 -12.56 -0.60 14.68
C TYR A 191 -13.11 -1.97 15.09
N HIS A 192 -14.36 -2.29 14.76
CA HIS A 192 -14.97 -3.58 15.08
C HIS A 192 -15.61 -4.24 13.86
N ILE A 193 -14.82 -4.54 12.83
CA ILE A 193 -14.85 -5.78 12.04
C ILE A 193 -13.52 -5.81 11.28
N LEU A 194 -12.51 -6.46 11.87
CA LEU A 194 -11.54 -7.36 11.21
C LEU A 194 -10.52 -7.91 12.21
#